data_AF-A0A380CBK3-F1
#
_entry.id   AF-A0A380CBK3-F1
#
_cell.length_a   1.000
_cell.length_b   1.000
_cell.length_c   1.000
_cell.angle_alpha   90.00
_cell.angle_beta   90.00
_cell.angle_gamma   90.00
#
_symmetry.space_group_name_H-M   'P 1'
#
loop_
_entity.id
_entity.type
_entity.pdbx_description
1 polymer ?
#
loop_
_entity_poly.entity_id
_entity_poly.type
_entity_poly.pdbx_seq_one_letter_code
_entity_poly.pdbx_strand_id
1 'polypeptide(L)'
;MVYRPRRKRSIYTSPEDKIKAVERILREHIPTKQMAEEINVSQTSIQQWVKQYKNHGPQSFLKTDKNTNTTTTVEVGELERLKAIEVAYEEQRIQVEILKKFQTFLKQK
;
A
#
# COMPACT_ATOMS: atom_id res chain seq x y z
N MET A 1 -37.32 -13.94 23.00
CA MET A 1 -36.38 -13.12 22.21
C MET A 1 -35.32 -12.58 23.16
N VAL A 2 -34.08 -13.07 23.13
CA VAL A 2 -33.04 -12.62 24.09
C VAL A 2 -32.46 -11.29 23.59
N TYR A 3 -32.73 -10.20 24.29
CA TYR A 3 -32.17 -8.89 23.98
C TYR A 3 -30.66 -8.91 24.21
N ARG A 4 -29.88 -8.66 23.14
CA ARG A 4 -28.42 -8.53 23.22
C ARG A 4 -28.09 -7.04 23.12
N PRO A 5 -27.73 -6.36 24.23
CA PRO A 5 -27.47 -4.93 24.20
C PRO A 5 -26.33 -4.60 23.24
N ARG A 6 -26.45 -3.46 22.55
CA ARG A 6 -25.37 -2.94 21.70
C ARG A 6 -24.13 -2.71 22.57
N ARG A 7 -23.04 -3.42 22.26
CA ARG A 7 -21.74 -3.19 22.90
C ARG A 7 -21.35 -1.73 22.70
N LYS A 8 -20.95 -1.05 23.79
CA LYS A 8 -20.41 0.31 23.73
C LYS A 8 -19.27 0.37 22.71
N ARG A 9 -19.19 1.46 21.93
CA ARG A 9 -18.14 1.63 20.92
C ARG A 9 -16.77 1.53 21.60
N SER A 10 -15.90 0.66 21.09
CA SER A 10 -14.54 0.56 21.60
C SER A 10 -13.77 1.83 21.25
N ILE A 11 -13.02 2.34 22.24
CA ILE A 11 -12.18 3.54 22.13
C ILE A 11 -10.99 3.27 21.18
N TYR A 12 -10.64 1.99 20.95
CA TYR A 12 -9.58 1.55 20.04
C TYR A 12 -10.08 1.49 18.59
N THR A 13 -10.51 2.63 18.05
CA THR A 13 -10.98 2.74 16.67
C THR A 13 -10.01 3.45 15.73
N SER A 14 -8.96 4.08 16.27
CA SER A 14 -7.93 4.74 15.46
C SER A 14 -7.13 3.72 14.63
N PRO A 15 -6.73 4.05 13.39
CA PRO A 15 -5.84 3.21 12.59
C PRO A 15 -4.55 2.83 13.34
N GLU A 16 -3.94 3.78 14.05
CA GLU A 16 -2.69 3.57 14.79
C GLU A 16 -2.84 2.54 15.91
N ASP A 17 -3.96 2.59 16.64
CA ASP A 17 -4.25 1.66 17.72
C ASP A 17 -4.43 0.23 17.19
N LYS A 18 -5.07 0.09 16.03
CA LYS A 18 -5.25 -1.21 15.36
C LYS A 18 -3.92 -1.78 14.90
N ILE A 19 -3.05 -0.95 14.32
CA ILE A 19 -1.71 -1.35 13.87
C ILE A 19 -0.91 -1.85 15.07
N LYS A 20 -0.82 -1.06 16.15
CA LYS A 20 -0.11 -1.44 17.38
C LYS A 20 -0.64 -2.75 17.98
N ALA A 21 -1.97 -2.92 18.02
CA ALA A 21 -2.58 -4.15 18.53
C ALA A 21 -2.19 -5.37 17.67
N VAL A 22 -2.21 -5.26 16.34
CA VAL A 22 -1.84 -6.36 15.44
C VAL A 22 -0.33 -6.65 15.50
N GLU A 23 0.51 -5.62 15.58
CA GLU A 23 1.96 -5.79 15.72
C GLU A 23 2.32 -6.54 17.00
N ARG A 24 1.68 -6.21 18.13
CA ARG A 24 1.86 -6.95 19.39
C ARG A 24 1.44 -8.42 19.24
N ILE A 25 0.31 -8.70 18.59
CA ILE A 25 -0.13 -10.09 18.32
C ILE A 25 0.91 -10.86 17.51
N LEU A 26 1.46 -10.24 16.46
CA LEU A 26 2.39 -10.91 15.55
C LEU A 26 3.81 -11.04 16.13
N ARG A 27 4.26 -10.06 16.91
CA ARG A 27 5.62 -10.01 17.46
C ARG A 27 5.75 -10.73 18.79
N GLU A 28 4.77 -10.53 19.68
CA GLU A 28 4.76 -11.09 21.04
C GLU A 28 3.97 -12.41 21.08
N HIS A 29 3.45 -12.88 19.94
CA HIS A 29 2.60 -14.08 19.82
C HIS A 29 1.39 -14.10 20.77
N ILE A 30 0.89 -12.91 21.13
CA ILE A 30 -0.23 -12.81 22.06
C ILE A 30 -1.49 -13.42 21.43
N PRO A 31 -2.22 -14.27 22.16
CA PRO A 31 -3.49 -14.81 21.71
C PRO A 31 -4.48 -13.69 21.38
N THR A 32 -5.14 -13.79 20.22
CA THR A 32 -6.16 -12.81 19.78
C THR A 32 -7.28 -12.58 20.79
N LYS A 33 -7.59 -13.58 21.62
CA LYS A 33 -8.56 -13.50 22.73
C LYS A 33 -8.07 -12.58 23.85
N GLN A 34 -6.81 -12.71 24.26
CA GLN A 34 -6.22 -11.89 25.31
C GLN A 34 -6.15 -10.42 24.86
N MET A 35 -5.75 -10.17 23.61
CA MET A 35 -5.79 -8.81 23.08
C MET A 35 -7.20 -8.24 23.01
N ALA A 36 -8.18 -9.03 22.57
CA ALA A 36 -9.58 -8.61 22.50
C ALA A 36 -10.13 -8.17 23.87
N GLU A 37 -9.74 -8.87 24.94
CA GLU A 37 -10.08 -8.51 26.32
C GLU A 37 -9.36 -7.23 26.78
N GLU A 38 -8.05 -7.10 26.50
CA GLU A 38 -7.24 -5.91 26.85
C GLU A 38 -7.82 -4.62 26.27
N ILE A 39 -8.17 -4.63 24.98
CA ILE A 39 -8.65 -3.43 24.29
C ILE A 39 -10.19 -3.34 24.23
N ASN A 40 -10.89 -4.26 24.90
CA ASN A 40 -12.36 -4.36 24.92
C ASN A 40 -12.98 -4.33 23.50
N VAL A 41 -12.42 -5.13 22.60
CA VAL A 41 -12.87 -5.29 21.21
C VAL A 41 -13.33 -6.73 21.02
N SER A 42 -14.26 -6.99 20.10
CA SER A 42 -14.61 -8.37 19.76
C SER A 42 -13.43 -9.11 19.14
N GLN A 43 -13.23 -10.36 19.57
CA GLN A 43 -12.23 -11.25 18.99
C GLN A 43 -12.34 -11.36 17.45
N THR A 44 -13.55 -11.36 16.91
CA THR A 44 -13.81 -11.35 15.46
C THR A 44 -13.22 -10.13 14.77
N SER A 45 -13.24 -8.95 15.41
CA SER A 45 -12.63 -7.73 14.88
C SER A 45 -11.12 -7.80 14.91
N ILE A 46 -10.53 -8.33 15.99
CA ILE A 46 -9.08 -8.59 16.05
C ILE A 46 -8.64 -9.53 14.92
N GLN A 47 -9.36 -10.62 14.71
CA GLN A 47 -9.08 -11.57 13.63
C GLN A 47 -9.15 -10.90 12.24
N GLN A 48 -10.16 -10.05 12.02
CA GLN A 48 -10.26 -9.25 10.80
C GLN A 48 -9.07 -8.31 10.62
N TRP A 49 -8.64 -7.63 11.69
CA TRP A 49 -7.49 -6.74 11.66
C TRP A 49 -6.20 -7.49 11.32
N VAL A 50 -5.94 -8.64 11.95
CA VAL A 50 -4.78 -9.47 11.65
C VAL A 50 -4.79 -9.92 10.18
N LYS A 51 -5.95 -10.32 9.66
CA LYS A 51 -6.09 -10.71 8.25
C LYS A 51 -5.80 -9.54 7.30
N GLN A 52 -6.36 -8.36 7.58
CA GLN A 52 -6.14 -7.16 6.77
C GLN A 52 -4.66 -6.74 6.76
N TYR A 53 -4.01 -6.76 7.93
CA TYR A 53 -2.59 -6.43 8.07
C TYR A 53 -1.69 -7.41 7.31
N LYS A 54 -2.00 -8.72 7.33
CA LYS A 54 -1.23 -9.71 6.57
C LYS A 54 -1.34 -9.53 5.06
N ASN A 55 -2.51 -9.07 4.58
CA ASN A 55 -2.76 -8.94 3.14
C ASN A 55 -2.25 -7.62 2.55
N HIS A 56 -2.37 -6.51 3.30
CA HIS A 56 -2.10 -5.17 2.78
C HIS A 56 -1.18 -4.33 3.70
N GLY A 57 -0.60 -4.93 4.73
CA GLY A 57 0.26 -4.24 5.69
C GLY A 57 -0.49 -3.19 6.53
N PRO A 58 0.23 -2.25 7.18
CA PRO A 58 -0.37 -1.18 7.98
C PRO A 58 -1.28 -0.25 7.17
N GLN A 59 -1.09 -0.17 5.85
CA GLN A 59 -1.90 0.63 4.94
C GLN A 59 -3.37 0.18 4.91
N SER A 60 -3.66 -1.06 5.30
CA SER A 60 -5.03 -1.60 5.37
C SER A 60 -5.96 -0.85 6.32
N PHE A 61 -5.39 -0.14 7.30
CA PHE A 61 -6.15 0.58 8.33
C PHE A 61 -6.32 2.06 8.03
N LEU A 62 -5.61 2.58 7.02
CA LEU A 62 -5.85 3.93 6.54
C LEU A 62 -7.25 3.97 5.95
N LYS A 63 -8.01 5.02 6.27
CA LYS A 63 -9.31 5.25 5.64
C LYS A 63 -9.05 5.53 4.18
N THR A 64 -9.08 4.51 3.33
CA THR A 64 -9.19 4.74 1.91
C THR A 64 -10.61 5.20 1.67
N ASP A 65 -10.77 6.46 1.32
CA ASP A 65 -12.00 6.96 0.72
C ASP A 65 -12.42 5.94 -0.34
N LYS A 66 -13.66 5.47 -0.23
CA LYS A 66 -14.23 4.25 -0.81
C LYS A 66 -14.08 4.15 -2.34
N ASN A 67 -12.87 3.94 -2.84
CA ASN A 67 -12.58 3.97 -4.27
C ASN A 67 -11.34 3.14 -4.66
N THR A 68 -11.19 1.92 -4.13
CA THR A 68 -10.06 1.03 -4.46
C THR A 68 -10.48 -0.12 -5.37
N ASN A 69 -11.02 0.22 -6.54
CA ASN A 69 -11.01 -0.68 -7.71
C ASN A 69 -10.21 -0.09 -8.88
N THR A 70 -9.55 1.06 -8.70
CA THR A 70 -8.88 1.80 -9.80
C THR A 70 -7.36 1.91 -9.66
N THR A 71 -6.78 1.66 -8.48
CA THR A 71 -5.35 1.92 -8.26
C THR A 71 -4.45 0.94 -9.02
N THR A 72 -4.80 -0.35 -9.05
CA THR A 72 -3.96 -1.36 -9.71
C THR A 72 -3.91 -1.20 -11.24
N THR A 73 -4.96 -0.69 -11.88
CA THR A 73 -4.97 -0.46 -13.34
C THR A 73 -4.26 0.83 -13.72
N VAL A 74 -4.40 1.89 -12.92
CA VAL A 74 -3.73 3.17 -13.14
C VAL A 74 -2.22 3.05 -12.93
N GLU A 75 -1.78 2.31 -11.90
CA GLU A 75 -0.36 2.09 -11.64
C GLU A 75 0.33 1.27 -12.75
N VAL A 76 -0.34 0.25 -13.29
CA VAL A 76 0.22 -0.56 -14.40
C VAL A 76 0.34 0.29 -15.67
N GLY A 77 -0.67 1.11 -15.99
CA GLY A 77 -0.61 2.01 -17.14
C GLY A 77 0.47 3.08 -17.02
N GLU A 78 0.67 3.64 -15.82
CA GLU A 78 1.75 4.61 -15.59
C GLU A 78 3.13 3.94 -15.70
N LEU A 79 3.27 2.70 -15.23
CA LEU A 79 4.53 1.95 -15.36
C LEU A 79 4.89 1.67 -16.83
N GLU A 80 3.91 1.30 -17.65
CA GLU A 80 4.09 1.10 -19.10
C GLU A 80 4.44 2.41 -19.80
N ARG A 81 3.77 3.51 -19.44
CA ARG A 81 4.07 4.84 -19.96
C ARG A 81 5.51 5.28 -19.61
N LEU A 82 5.95 5.07 -18.37
CA LEU A 82 7.31 5.40 -17.94
C LEU A 82 8.37 4.62 -18.73
N LYS A 83 8.16 3.30 -18.94
CA LYS A 83 9.05 2.48 -19.78
C LYS A 83 9.11 2.97 -21.22
N ALA A 84 7.98 3.36 -21.80
CA ALA A 84 7.95 3.89 -23.16
C ALA A 84 8.72 5.22 -23.29
N ILE A 85 8.61 6.10 -22.29
CA ILE A 85 9.36 7.36 -22.24
C ILE A 85 10.88 7.10 -22.15
N GLU A 86 11.30 6.14 -21.32
CA GLU A 86 12.71 5.78 -21.16
C GLU A 86 13.32 5.27 -22.47
N VAL A 87 12.61 4.39 -23.20
CA VAL A 87 13.05 3.91 -24.51
C VAL A 87 13.19 5.05 -25.52
N ALA A 88 12.18 5.92 -25.62
CA ALA A 88 12.22 7.05 -26.54
C ALA A 88 13.37 8.03 -26.22
N TYR A 89 13.68 8.22 -24.94
CA TYR A 89 14.80 9.06 -24.51
C TYR A 89 16.15 8.48 -24.94
N GLU A 90 16.36 7.17 -24.78
CA GLU A 90 17.58 6.50 -25.20
C GLU A 90 17.77 6.58 -26.73
N GLU A 91 16.71 6.36 -27.51
CA GLU A 91 16.74 6.51 -28.97
C GLU A 91 17.14 7.94 -29.38
N GLN A 92 16.54 8.95 -28.77
CA GLN A 92 16.87 10.35 -29.05
C GLN A 92 18.31 10.68 -28.65
N ARG A 93 18.79 10.14 -27.52
CA ARG A 93 20.17 10.34 -27.06
C ARG A 93 21.18 9.81 -28.07
N ILE A 94 20.93 8.61 -28.60
CA ILE A 94 21.78 8.00 -29.65
C ILE A 94 21.79 8.86 -30.91
N GLN A 95 20.62 9.33 -31.39
CA GLN A 95 20.54 10.20 -32.56
C GLN A 95 21.36 11.48 -32.38
N VAL A 96 21.26 12.13 -31.22
CA VAL A 96 22.04 13.33 -30.91
C VAL A 96 23.54 13.04 -30.91
N GLU A 97 23.97 11.91 -30.37
CA GLU A 97 25.38 11.53 -30.35
C GLU A 97 25.92 11.29 -31.77
N ILE A 98 25.14 10.57 -32.60
CA ILE A 98 25.46 10.33 -34.01
C ILE A 98 25.57 11.65 -34.77
N LEU A 99 24.59 12.54 -34.62
CA LEU A 99 24.59 13.85 -35.27
C LEU A 99 25.81 14.69 -34.87
N LYS A 100 26.20 14.69 -33.59
CA LYS A 100 27.42 15.36 -33.13
C LYS A 100 28.66 14.80 -33.82
N LYS A 101 28.81 13.47 -33.91
CA LYS A 101 29.93 12.82 -34.60
C LYS A 101 29.98 13.19 -36.09
N PHE A 102 28.83 13.20 -36.78
CA PHE A 102 28.76 13.65 -38.18
C PHE A 102 29.16 15.11 -38.36
N GLN A 103 28.68 16.01 -37.49
CA GLN A 103 29.04 17.43 -37.52
C GLN A 103 30.54 17.65 -37.30
N THR A 104 31.16 16.92 -36.37
CA THR A 104 32.61 17.00 -36.17
C THR A 104 33.38 16.50 -37.39
N PHE A 105 32.87 15.47 -38.07
CA PHE A 105 33.50 14.91 -39.27
C PHE A 105 33.47 15.91 -40.45
N LEU A 106 32.34 16.59 -40.64
CA LEU A 106 32.18 17.60 -41.69
C LEU A 106 33.02 18.86 -41.45
N LYS A 107 33.31 19.21 -40.19
CA LYS A 107 34.13 20.38 -39.81
C LYS A 107 35.64 20.15 -39.93
N GLN A 108 36.09 18.92 -40.12
CA GLN A 108 37.51 18.55 -40.20
C GLN A 108 38.07 18.54 -41.63
N LYS A 109 37.27 18.95 -42.63
CA LYS A 109 37.65 19.02 -44.05
C LYS A 109 37.64 20.47 -44.51
#